data_AF-A0A3M7EZI3-F1
#
_entry.id   AF-A0A3M7EZI3-F1
#
_cell.length_a   1.000
_cell.length_b   1.000
_cell.length_c   1.000
_cell.angle_alpha   90.00
_cell.angle_beta   90.00
_cell.angle_gamma   90.00
#
_symmetry.space_group_name_H-M   'P 1'
#
loop_
_entity.id
_entity.type
_entity.pdbx_description
1 polymer ?
#
loop_
_entity_poly.entity_id
_entity_poly.type
_entity_poly.pdbx_seq_one_letter_code
_entity_poly.pdbx_strand_id
1 'polypeptide(L)'
;MAATLEEQRSFIERVTGYRFQSEDLLQTSLVAFYHKRMALVGDAILKVAILDDWYDDGTTIQTGHTLQQKLAENATLQAWARQVDLGPFIALNGGQPPGSISSRQLSDAVEALVLAIWLDAGKDLDVIKQVIRIMNLVSFTTF
;
A
#
# COMPACT_ATOMS: atom_id res chain seq x y z
N MET A 1 -23.39 7.14 0.98
CA MET A 1 -23.26 6.39 2.25
C MET A 1 -21.79 6.03 2.43
N ALA A 2 -21.31 5.88 3.67
CA ALA A 2 -19.98 5.31 3.89
C ALA A 2 -19.96 3.85 3.41
N ALA A 3 -18.85 3.40 2.84
CA ALA A 3 -18.68 2.00 2.42
C ALA A 3 -18.83 1.08 3.65
N THR A 4 -19.53 -0.03 3.46
CA THR A 4 -19.62 -1.11 4.45
C THR A 4 -18.27 -1.82 4.61
N LEU A 5 -18.08 -2.52 5.72
CA LEU A 5 -16.88 -3.33 5.94
C LEU A 5 -16.69 -4.41 4.87
N GLU A 6 -17.80 -5.03 4.41
CA GLU A 6 -17.75 -6.04 3.36
C GLU A 6 -17.31 -5.45 2.01
N GLU A 7 -17.77 -4.24 1.67
CA GLU A 7 -17.32 -3.51 0.48
C GLU A 7 -15.84 -3.12 0.57
N GLN A 8 -15.41 -2.59 1.73
CA GLN A 8 -14.00 -2.27 2.01
C GLN A 8 -13.11 -3.49 1.82
N ARG A 9 -13.46 -4.60 2.48
CA ARG A 9 -12.74 -5.87 2.39
C ARG A 9 -12.68 -6.35 0.95
N SER A 10 -13.84 -6.55 0.31
CA SER A 10 -13.91 -7.06 -1.06
C SER A 10 -13.10 -6.21 -2.05
N PHE A 11 -13.12 -4.90 -1.88
CA PHE A 11 -12.31 -3.99 -2.68
C PHE A 11 -10.81 -4.18 -2.44
N ILE A 12 -10.36 -4.14 -1.18
CA ILE A 12 -8.93 -4.24 -0.83
C ILE A 12 -8.37 -5.61 -1.23
N GLU A 13 -9.09 -6.69 -0.95
CA GLU A 13 -8.66 -8.04 -1.32
C GLU A 13 -8.57 -8.21 -2.84
N ARG A 14 -9.44 -7.56 -3.61
CA ARG A 14 -9.39 -7.57 -5.09
C ARG A 14 -8.18 -6.82 -5.65
N VAL A 15 -7.86 -5.64 -5.12
CA VAL A 15 -6.80 -4.78 -5.68
C VAL A 15 -5.40 -5.14 -5.18
N THR A 16 -5.30 -5.80 -4.03
CA THR A 16 -4.02 -6.27 -3.46
C THR A 16 -3.80 -7.76 -3.65
N GLY A 17 -4.86 -8.55 -3.87
CA GLY A 17 -4.82 -10.01 -3.92
C GLY A 17 -4.66 -10.69 -2.57
N TYR A 18 -4.60 -9.93 -1.47
CA TYR A 18 -4.44 -10.47 -0.12
C TYR A 18 -5.80 -10.58 0.57
N ARG A 19 -6.10 -11.72 1.20
CA ARG A 19 -7.34 -11.92 1.99
C ARG A 19 -7.06 -11.68 3.47
N PHE A 20 -7.77 -10.72 4.06
CA PHE A 20 -7.55 -10.32 5.44
C PHE A 20 -8.16 -11.32 6.43
N GLN A 21 -7.42 -11.70 7.46
CA GLN A 21 -7.92 -12.48 8.58
C GLN A 21 -8.49 -11.57 9.67
N SER A 22 -7.80 -10.45 9.95
CA SER A 22 -8.21 -9.44 10.92
C SER A 22 -8.97 -8.29 10.26
N GLU A 23 -10.24 -8.14 10.62
CA GLU A 23 -11.03 -6.96 10.20
C GLU A 23 -10.49 -5.68 10.83
N ASP A 24 -9.99 -5.76 12.07
CA ASP A 24 -9.44 -4.61 12.80
C ASP A 24 -8.20 -4.04 12.11
N LEU A 25 -7.30 -4.90 11.62
CA LEU A 25 -6.11 -4.44 10.88
C LEU A 25 -6.50 -3.76 9.56
N LEU A 26 -7.45 -4.35 8.82
CA LEU A 26 -8.00 -3.75 7.60
C LEU A 26 -8.61 -2.38 7.90
N GLN A 27 -9.54 -2.29 8.86
CA GLN A 27 -10.23 -1.04 9.18
C GLN A 27 -9.25 0.03 9.69
N THR A 28 -8.32 -0.34 10.56
CA THR A 28 -7.31 0.59 11.09
C THR A 28 -6.46 1.19 9.96
N SER A 29 -6.10 0.38 8.96
CA SER A 29 -5.31 0.83 7.81
C SER A 29 -6.04 1.80 6.87
N LEU A 30 -7.37 1.87 6.96
CA LEU A 30 -8.22 2.75 6.15
C LEU A 30 -8.61 4.04 6.88
N VAL A 31 -8.13 4.26 8.11
CA VAL A 31 -8.41 5.47 8.89
C VAL A 31 -7.21 6.41 8.83
N ALA A 32 -7.41 7.59 8.21
CA ALA A 32 -6.35 8.56 7.93
C ALA A 32 -5.59 9.05 9.17
N PHE A 33 -6.22 8.99 10.36
CA PHE A 33 -5.56 9.26 11.64
C PHE A 33 -4.33 8.39 11.87
N TYR A 34 -4.38 7.10 11.52
CA TYR A 34 -3.30 6.15 11.79
C TYR A 34 -2.25 6.11 10.68
N HIS A 35 -2.58 6.59 9.47
CA HIS A 35 -1.76 6.38 8.27
C HIS A 35 -0.30 6.80 8.49
N LYS A 36 0.00 8.01 8.97
CA LYS A 36 1.40 8.46 9.12
C LYS A 36 2.27 7.53 9.97
N ARG A 37 1.72 7.00 11.06
CA ARG A 37 2.45 6.07 11.94
C ARG A 37 2.65 4.72 11.27
N MET A 38 1.62 4.22 10.59
CA MET A 38 1.68 2.94 9.89
C MET A 38 2.60 3.02 8.66
N ALA A 39 2.45 4.09 7.88
CA ALA A 39 3.21 4.42 6.69
C ALA A 39 4.72 4.45 6.94
N LEU A 40 5.17 4.99 8.08
CA LEU A 40 6.59 4.97 8.43
C LEU A 40 7.19 3.55 8.45
N VAL A 41 6.42 2.57 8.96
CA VAL A 41 6.86 1.16 9.00
C VAL A 41 6.60 0.47 7.66
N GLY A 42 5.44 0.73 7.05
CA GLY A 42 5.05 0.17 5.77
C GLY A 42 5.99 0.54 4.62
N ASP A 43 6.48 1.79 4.58
CA ASP A 43 7.50 2.27 3.64
C ASP A 43 8.79 1.43 3.76
N ALA A 44 9.25 1.19 4.99
CA ALA A 44 10.44 0.36 5.21
C ALA A 44 10.20 -1.10 4.75
N ILE A 45 9.04 -1.68 5.06
CA ILE A 45 8.69 -3.05 4.62
C ILE A 45 8.61 -3.13 3.10
N LEU A 46 7.97 -2.17 2.44
CA LEU A 46 7.85 -2.08 0.99
C LEU A 46 9.24 -2.07 0.34
N LYS A 47 10.15 -1.23 0.83
CA LYS A 47 11.53 -1.11 0.32
C LYS A 47 12.33 -2.39 0.52
N VAL A 48 12.20 -3.03 1.68
CA VAL A 48 12.86 -4.32 1.96
C VAL A 48 12.33 -5.39 1.01
N ALA A 49 11.01 -5.50 0.81
CA ALA A 49 10.42 -6.48 -0.11
C ALA A 49 10.89 -6.27 -1.56
N ILE A 50 10.97 -5.03 -2.03
CA ILE A 50 11.50 -4.70 -3.37
C ILE A 50 12.97 -5.13 -3.49
N LEU A 51 13.79 -4.81 -2.49
CA LEU A 51 15.22 -5.14 -2.49
C LEU A 51 15.48 -6.64 -2.30
N ASP A 52 14.64 -7.34 -1.57
CA ASP A 52 14.72 -8.79 -1.37
C ASP A 52 14.43 -9.53 -2.69
N ASP A 53 13.35 -9.17 -3.41
CA ASP A 53 13.06 -9.72 -4.75
C ASP A 53 14.19 -9.37 -5.75
N TRP A 54 14.78 -8.16 -5.65
CA TRP A 54 15.91 -7.75 -6.50
C TRP A 54 17.23 -8.47 -6.18
N TYR A 55 17.50 -8.74 -4.90
CA TYR A 55 18.78 -9.31 -4.45
C TYR A 55 19.05 -10.66 -5.11
N ASP A 56 18.01 -11.49 -5.22
CA ASP A 56 18.06 -12.80 -5.87
C ASP A 56 18.18 -12.69 -7.41
N ASP A 57 17.77 -11.56 -8.00
CA ASP A 57 17.82 -11.30 -9.44
C ASP A 57 19.25 -11.01 -9.94
N GLY A 58 20.19 -10.72 -9.03
CA GLY A 58 21.63 -10.64 -9.32
C GLY A 58 22.06 -9.47 -10.23
N THR A 59 21.20 -8.48 -10.44
CA THR A 59 21.50 -7.30 -11.27
C THR A 59 22.35 -6.26 -10.52
N THR A 60 22.70 -5.15 -11.18
CA THR A 60 23.64 -4.16 -10.60
C THR A 60 23.05 -3.43 -9.39
N ILE A 61 23.91 -2.98 -8.47
CA ILE A 61 23.50 -2.12 -7.33
C ILE A 61 22.72 -0.90 -7.80
N GLN A 62 23.11 -0.31 -8.93
CA GLN A 62 22.40 0.84 -9.52
C GLN A 62 20.96 0.47 -9.90
N THR A 63 20.74 -0.72 -10.46
CA THR A 63 19.41 -1.24 -10.79
C THR A 63 18.57 -1.40 -9.52
N GLY A 64 19.11 -2.02 -8.47
CA GLY A 64 18.41 -2.21 -7.19
C GLY A 64 18.00 -0.88 -6.53
N HIS A 65 18.92 0.09 -6.52
CA HIS A 65 18.64 1.42 -6.01
C HIS A 65 17.53 2.13 -6.81
N THR A 66 17.60 2.07 -8.15
CA THR A 66 16.57 2.67 -9.01
C THR A 66 15.20 1.99 -8.80
N LEU A 67 15.15 0.65 -8.74
CA LEU A 67 13.91 -0.09 -8.49
C LEU A 67 13.27 0.29 -7.15
N GLN A 68 14.05 0.25 -6.07
CA GLN A 68 13.57 0.62 -4.75
C GLN A 68 13.04 2.06 -4.72
N GLN A 69 13.78 3.00 -5.30
CA GLN A 69 13.35 4.40 -5.32
C GLN A 69 12.09 4.61 -6.14
N LYS A 70 12.02 4.05 -7.35
CA LYS A 70 10.89 4.24 -8.26
C LYS A 70 9.62 3.53 -7.80
N LEU A 71 9.71 2.32 -7.25
CA LEU A 71 8.51 1.59 -6.85
C LEU A 71 7.94 2.09 -5.51
N ALA A 72 8.79 2.57 -4.60
CA ALA A 72 8.38 3.07 -3.29
C ALA A 72 8.24 4.60 -3.23
N GLU A 73 8.38 5.35 -4.34
CA GLU A 73 8.17 6.79 -4.30
C GLU A 73 6.69 7.16 -4.16
N ASN A 74 6.42 8.25 -3.43
CA ASN A 74 5.05 8.70 -3.20
C ASN A 74 4.26 8.88 -4.50
N ALA A 75 4.90 9.32 -5.59
CA ALA A 75 4.25 9.55 -6.88
C ALA A 75 3.67 8.25 -7.46
N THR A 76 4.43 7.15 -7.39
CA THR A 76 4.01 5.82 -7.84
C THR A 76 2.87 5.28 -6.98
N LEU A 77 2.99 5.38 -5.65
CA LEU A 77 1.93 4.94 -4.74
C LEU A 77 0.64 5.75 -4.91
N GLN A 78 0.77 7.07 -5.15
CA GLN A 78 -0.35 7.94 -5.47
C GLN A 78 -1.02 7.59 -6.79
N ALA A 79 -0.23 7.33 -7.83
CA ALA A 79 -0.75 6.96 -9.14
C ALA A 79 -1.51 5.63 -9.06
N TRP A 80 -0.96 4.64 -8.37
CA TRP A 80 -1.66 3.38 -8.11
C TRP A 80 -2.95 3.60 -7.31
N ALA A 81 -2.91 4.32 -6.20
CA ALA A 81 -4.08 4.57 -5.35
C ALA A 81 -5.22 5.29 -6.09
N ARG A 82 -4.89 6.20 -7.01
CA ARG A 82 -5.86 6.86 -7.90
C ARG A 82 -6.41 5.90 -8.94
N GLN A 83 -5.55 5.09 -9.56
CA GLN A 83 -5.95 4.15 -10.61
C GLN A 83 -6.96 3.13 -10.10
N VAL A 84 -6.80 2.66 -8.86
CA VAL A 84 -7.72 1.70 -8.26
C VAL A 84 -8.93 2.34 -7.57
N ASP A 85 -8.97 3.67 -7.49
CA ASP A 85 -9.98 4.45 -6.75
C ASP A 85 -10.05 4.10 -5.24
N LEU A 86 -8.89 4.17 -4.56
CA LEU A 86 -8.79 3.88 -3.11
C LEU A 86 -9.42 4.97 -2.23
N GLY A 87 -9.44 6.22 -2.71
CA GLY A 87 -9.85 7.39 -1.93
C GLY A 87 -11.20 7.28 -1.19
N PRO A 88 -12.28 6.78 -1.83
CA PRO A 88 -13.58 6.60 -1.19
C PRO A 88 -13.60 5.66 0.02
N PHE A 89 -12.62 4.77 0.15
CA PHE A 89 -12.54 3.81 1.26
C PHE A 89 -11.78 4.35 2.47
N ILE A 90 -11.10 5.51 2.33
CA ILE A 90 -10.31 6.11 3.40
C ILE A 90 -11.19 7.03 4.25
N ALA A 91 -11.32 6.70 5.53
CA ALA A 91 -11.99 7.53 6.51
C ALA A 91 -11.11 8.72 6.90
N LEU A 92 -11.51 9.92 6.50
CA LEU A 92 -10.84 11.18 6.84
C LEU A 92 -11.26 11.66 8.25
N ASN A 93 -10.35 12.39 8.91
CA ASN A 93 -10.62 12.98 10.22
C ASN A 93 -11.58 14.17 10.09
N GLY A 94 -12.47 14.35 11.07
CA GLY A 94 -13.12 15.64 11.34
C GLY A 94 -14.16 16.13 10.32
N GLY A 95 -14.93 15.24 9.70
CA GLY A 95 -16.06 15.65 8.84
C GLY A 95 -15.65 16.26 7.50
N GLN A 96 -14.40 16.04 7.06
CA GLN A 96 -13.97 16.41 5.71
C GLN A 96 -14.86 15.73 4.66
N PRO A 97 -15.23 16.43 3.59
CA PRO A 97 -16.11 15.87 2.58
C PRO A 97 -15.44 14.65 1.91
N PRO A 98 -16.22 13.61 1.58
CA PRO A 98 -15.73 12.49 0.79
C PRO A 98 -15.00 12.99 -0.47
N GLY A 99 -13.80 12.48 -0.74
CA GLY A 99 -13.00 12.85 -1.92
C GLY A 99 -11.99 13.99 -1.73
N SER A 100 -11.93 14.65 -0.57
CA SER A 100 -10.90 15.69 -0.30
C SER A 100 -9.53 15.13 0.13
N ILE A 101 -9.21 13.89 -0.25
CA ILE A 101 -7.98 13.24 0.17
C ILE A 101 -6.78 13.84 -0.57
N SER A 102 -5.77 14.26 0.19
CA SER A 102 -4.54 14.79 -0.42
C SER A 102 -3.72 13.68 -1.09
N SER A 103 -2.88 14.06 -2.07
CA SER A 103 -1.90 13.15 -2.66
C SER A 103 -1.04 12.45 -1.60
N ARG A 104 -0.60 13.17 -0.57
CA ARG A 104 0.21 12.58 0.50
C ARG A 104 -0.56 11.54 1.31
N GLN A 105 -1.83 11.80 1.62
CA GLN A 105 -2.67 10.83 2.34
C GLN A 105 -2.94 9.56 1.51
N LEU A 106 -2.99 9.67 0.18
CA LEU A 106 -3.09 8.50 -0.69
C LEU A 106 -1.83 7.61 -0.61
N SER A 107 -0.63 8.19 -0.74
CA SER A 107 0.60 7.40 -0.58
C SER A 107 0.72 6.81 0.82
N ASP A 108 0.44 7.61 1.87
CA ASP A 108 0.50 7.11 3.25
C ASP A 108 -0.51 5.97 3.50
N ALA A 109 -1.66 5.97 2.82
CA ALA A 109 -2.66 4.90 2.91
C ALA A 109 -2.17 3.59 2.28
N VAL A 110 -1.48 3.66 1.14
CA VAL A 110 -0.90 2.48 0.49
C VAL A 110 0.16 1.86 1.39
N GLU A 111 1.05 2.68 1.97
CA GLU A 111 2.06 2.20 2.92
C GLU A 111 1.41 1.63 4.20
N ALA A 112 0.33 2.24 4.68
CA ALA A 112 -0.43 1.70 5.82
C ALA A 112 -1.07 0.34 5.52
N LEU A 113 -1.61 0.14 4.32
CA LEU A 113 -2.12 -1.16 3.86
C LEU A 113 -1.01 -2.21 3.80
N VAL A 114 0.18 -1.85 3.29
CA VAL A 114 1.35 -2.75 3.30
C VAL A 114 1.68 -3.22 4.71
N LEU A 115 1.70 -2.31 5.70
CA LEU A 115 1.92 -2.69 7.10
C LEU A 115 0.81 -3.62 7.62
N ALA A 116 -0.45 -3.30 7.34
CA ALA A 116 -1.58 -4.09 7.81
C ALA A 116 -1.55 -5.52 7.26
N ILE A 117 -1.27 -5.68 5.96
CA ILE A 117 -1.10 -6.98 5.33
C ILE A 117 0.08 -7.73 5.95
N TRP A 118 1.22 -7.07 6.14
CA TRP A 118 2.40 -7.69 6.73
C TRP A 118 2.13 -8.20 8.15
N LEU A 119 1.41 -7.43 8.97
CA LEU A 119 1.02 -7.86 10.32
C LEU A 119 0.01 -9.02 10.30
N ASP A 120 -0.99 -8.94 9.43
CA ASP A 120 -2.03 -9.96 9.29
C ASP A 120 -1.47 -11.29 8.76
N ALA A 121 -0.46 -11.22 7.90
CA ALA A 121 0.27 -12.36 7.35
C ALA A 121 1.33 -12.95 8.31
N GLY A 122 1.41 -12.47 9.56
CA GLY A 122 2.40 -12.98 10.51
C GLY A 122 3.83 -12.55 10.23
N LYS A 123 4.01 -11.36 9.61
CA LYS A 123 5.29 -10.77 9.19
C LYS A 123 6.00 -11.50 8.04
N ASP A 124 5.23 -12.17 7.19
CA ASP A 124 5.75 -12.85 6.00
C ASP A 124 6.09 -11.84 4.88
N LEU A 125 7.36 -11.81 4.46
CA LEU A 125 7.83 -10.92 3.41
C LEU A 125 7.42 -11.40 2.01
N ASP A 126 7.29 -12.71 1.78
CA ASP A 126 6.88 -13.27 0.49
C ASP A 126 5.46 -12.85 0.12
N VAL A 127 4.59 -12.70 1.13
CA VAL A 127 3.25 -12.14 0.95
C VAL A 127 3.32 -10.70 0.43
N ILE A 128 4.21 -9.87 0.96
CA ILE A 128 4.36 -8.48 0.51
C ILE A 128 4.93 -8.43 -0.91
N LYS A 129 5.90 -9.28 -1.25
CA LYS A 129 6.40 -9.41 -2.62
C LYS A 129 5.28 -9.79 -3.60
N GLN A 130 4.39 -10.70 -3.19
CA GLN A 130 3.21 -11.06 -3.98
C GLN A 130 2.23 -9.89 -4.15
N VAL A 131 1.97 -9.12 -3.09
CA VAL A 131 1.12 -7.92 -3.15
C VAL A 131 1.71 -6.89 -4.11
N ILE A 132 3.03 -6.62 -4.04
CA ILE A 132 3.70 -5.68 -4.95
C ILE A 132 3.54 -6.11 -6.41
N ARG A 133 3.69 -7.42 -6.70
CA ARG A 133 3.47 -7.98 -8.04
C ARG A 133 2.04 -7.78 -8.52
N ILE A 134 1.04 -8.00 -7.67
CA ILE A 134 -0.39 -7.82 -8.00
C ILE A 134 -0.73 -6.34 -8.21
N MET A 135 -0.20 -5.46 -7.36
CA MET A 135 -0.35 -4.02 -7.51
C MET A 135 0.30 -3.50 -8.80
N ASN A 136 1.28 -4.23 -9.35
CA ASN A 136 1.97 -3.93 -10.60
C ASN A 136 2.51 -2.47 -10.60
N LEU A 137 3.19 -2.09 -9.51
CA LEU A 137 3.69 -0.73 -9.29
C LEU A 137 4.62 -0.23 -10.41
N VAL A 138 5.31 -1.16 -11.09
CA VAL A 138 6.18 -0.91 -12.25
C VAL A 138 5.43 -0.13 -13.34
N SER A 139 4.14 -0.40 -13.53
CA SER A 139 3.31 0.28 -14.56
C SER A 139 3.06 1.76 -14.28
N PHE A 140 3.44 2.25 -13.09
CA PHE A 140 3.31 3.64 -12.66
C PHE A 140 4.66 4.34 -12.52
N THR A 141 5.72 3.76 -13.09
CA THR A 141 7.08 4.31 -13.04
C THR A 141 7.62 4.59 -14.44
N THR A 142 8.53 5.55 -14.53
CA THR A 142 9.39 5.74 -15.70
C THR A 142 10.83 5.45 -15.28
N PHE A 143 11.45 4.47 -15.95
CA PHE A 143 12.85 4.11 -15.78
C PHE A 143 13.75 4.85 -16.76
#